data_AF-A0A5K1E7E1-F1
#
_entry.id   AF-A0A5K1E7E1-F1
#
_cell.length_a   1.000
_cell.length_b   1.000
_cell.length_c   1.000
_cell.angle_alpha   90.00
_cell.angle_beta   90.00
_cell.angle_gamma   90.00
#
_symmetry.space_group_name_H-M   'P 1'
#
loop_
_entity.id
_entity.type
_entity.pdbx_description
1 polymer ?
#
loop_
_entity_poly.entity_id
_entity_poly.type
_entity_poly.pdbx_seq_one_letter_code
_entity_poly.pdbx_strand_id
1 'polypeptide(L)'
;RVRVLSGKEEESEVEVEAFKQGMLKTELCNKWQQTGECPYSDHCQFAHGIQELRPVIRHPRYKTELCKMVVAGETCRYGHRCHFRHALTEEERLSATRPQ
;
A
#
# COMPACT_ATOMS: atom_id res chain seq x y z
N ARG A 1 19.73 31.12 42.02
CA ARG A 1 20.38 30.30 40.96
C ARG A 1 19.49 29.09 40.72
N VAL A 2 18.61 29.15 39.71
CA VAL A 2 17.64 28.08 39.42
C VAL A 2 18.38 27.00 38.64
N ARG A 3 18.39 25.76 39.13
CA ARG A 3 18.89 24.59 38.36
C ARG A 3 17.76 24.14 37.44
N VAL A 4 17.90 24.44 36.15
CA VAL A 4 17.12 23.80 35.09
C VAL A 4 17.66 22.37 34.95
N LEU A 5 16.86 21.39 35.34
CA LEU A 5 17.18 19.98 35.05
C LEU A 5 16.76 19.74 33.59
N SER A 6 17.74 19.64 32.70
CA SER A 6 17.54 19.19 31.32
C SER A 6 16.77 17.87 31.32
N GLY A 7 15.58 17.91 30.73
CA GLY A 7 14.81 16.73 30.39
C GLY A 7 15.65 15.82 29.50
N LYS A 8 15.65 14.54 29.83
CA LYS A 8 16.19 13.49 28.98
C LYS A 8 15.31 13.43 27.73
N GLU A 9 15.92 13.62 26.57
CA GLU A 9 15.30 13.39 25.28
C GLU A 9 15.06 11.87 25.16
N GLU A 10 13.83 11.45 25.47
CA GLU A 10 13.31 10.18 24.97
C GLU A 10 13.01 10.40 23.48
N GLU A 11 14.02 10.14 22.66
CA GLU A 11 13.82 9.89 21.23
C GLU A 11 13.16 8.50 21.12
N SER A 12 11.87 8.47 21.44
CA SER A 12 11.03 7.31 21.19
C SER A 12 10.75 7.25 19.69
N GLU A 13 11.31 6.22 19.08
CA GLU A 13 10.97 5.70 17.78
C GLU A 13 9.44 5.60 17.67
N VAL A 14 8.83 6.58 17.01
CA VAL A 14 7.41 6.51 16.63
C VAL A 14 7.26 5.51 15.49
N GLU A 15 7.43 4.22 15.79
CA GLU A 15 6.83 3.18 14.98
C GLU A 15 5.31 3.39 15.03
N VAL A 16 4.79 4.11 14.03
CA VAL A 16 3.35 4.33 13.92
C VAL A 16 2.65 2.97 13.81
N GLU A 17 1.93 2.59 14.87
CA GLU A 17 1.16 1.34 15.00
C GLU A 17 0.18 1.11 13.84
N ALA A 18 -0.09 2.17 13.07
CA ALA A 18 -0.78 2.21 11.81
C ALA A 18 -0.35 1.13 10.79
N PHE A 19 0.93 0.69 10.79
CA PHE A 19 1.39 -0.36 9.86
C PHE A 19 0.90 -1.78 10.22
N LYS A 20 0.38 -2.01 11.44
CA LYS A 20 -0.09 -3.32 11.90
C LYS A 20 -1.57 -3.58 11.60
N GLN A 21 -2.27 -2.68 10.91
CA GLN A 21 -3.73 -2.75 10.64
C GLN A 21 -4.16 -4.01 9.82
N GLY A 22 -3.22 -4.65 9.12
CA GLY A 22 -3.45 -5.85 8.32
C GLY A 22 -4.32 -5.60 7.08
N MET A 23 -4.69 -6.67 6.37
CA MET A 23 -5.44 -6.61 5.10
C MET A 23 -6.95 -6.89 5.26
N LEU A 24 -7.46 -6.87 6.50
CA LEU A 24 -8.87 -7.14 6.75
C LEU A 24 -9.73 -5.96 6.24
N LYS A 25 -10.78 -6.26 5.49
CA LYS A 25 -11.77 -5.30 4.97
C LYS A 25 -11.14 -4.11 4.20
N THR A 26 -9.97 -4.26 3.60
CA THR A 26 -9.29 -3.20 2.84
C THR A 26 -9.69 -3.12 1.37
N GLU A 27 -10.44 -4.12 0.89
CA GLU A 27 -10.95 -4.22 -0.47
C GLU A 27 -12.42 -4.67 -0.41
N LEU A 28 -13.22 -4.29 -1.41
CA LEU A 28 -14.63 -4.66 -1.50
C LEU A 28 -14.79 -6.14 -1.89
N CYS A 29 -15.80 -6.79 -1.33
CA CYS A 29 -16.12 -8.18 -1.61
C CYS A 29 -16.84 -8.30 -2.96
N ASN A 30 -16.18 -8.93 -3.93
CA ASN A 30 -16.74 -9.12 -5.27
C ASN A 30 -18.05 -9.92 -5.27
N LYS A 31 -18.16 -10.97 -4.45
CA LYS A 31 -19.38 -11.81 -4.39
C LYS A 31 -20.56 -10.98 -3.88
N TRP A 32 -20.36 -10.31 -2.76
CA TRP A 32 -21.38 -9.43 -2.19
C TRP A 32 -21.79 -8.32 -3.17
N GLN A 33 -20.84 -7.67 -3.85
CA GLN A 33 -21.16 -6.63 -4.84
C GLN A 33 -21.99 -7.14 -6.02
N GLN A 34 -21.76 -8.39 -6.45
CA GLN A 34 -22.43 -8.95 -7.62
C GLN A 34 -23.80 -9.52 -7.30
N THR A 35 -23.94 -10.19 -6.15
CA THR A 35 -25.14 -10.96 -5.82
C THR A 35 -25.92 -10.44 -4.62
N GLY A 36 -25.34 -9.52 -3.84
CA GLY A 36 -25.87 -9.12 -2.53
C GLY A 36 -25.67 -10.18 -1.44
N GLU A 37 -24.99 -11.29 -1.75
CA GLU A 37 -24.78 -12.40 -0.84
C GLU A 37 -23.31 -12.82 -0.81
N CYS A 38 -22.82 -13.22 0.36
CA CYS A 38 -21.46 -13.71 0.54
C CYS A 38 -21.46 -14.98 1.38
N PRO A 39 -20.86 -16.09 0.90
CA PRO A 39 -20.84 -17.36 1.64
C PRO A 39 -20.06 -17.27 2.96
N TYR A 40 -19.23 -16.23 3.13
CA TYR A 40 -18.43 -16.02 4.32
C TYR A 40 -19.13 -15.14 5.36
N SER A 41 -20.27 -14.52 5.02
CA SER A 41 -21.05 -13.67 5.93
C SER A 41 -20.12 -12.69 6.69
N ASP A 42 -20.28 -12.55 8.00
CA ASP A 42 -19.54 -11.60 8.83
C ASP A 42 -18.04 -11.94 8.95
N HIS A 43 -17.65 -13.17 8.64
CA HIS A 43 -16.26 -13.64 8.61
C HIS A 43 -15.56 -13.31 7.29
N CYS A 44 -16.24 -12.68 6.33
CA CYS A 44 -15.63 -12.28 5.08
C CYS A 44 -14.47 -11.30 5.34
N GLN A 45 -13.28 -11.61 4.84
CA GLN A 45 -12.13 -10.71 4.97
C GLN A 45 -12.24 -9.47 4.09
N PHE A 46 -13.22 -9.39 3.20
CA PHE A 46 -13.48 -8.25 2.31
C PHE A 46 -14.71 -7.48 2.77
N ALA A 47 -14.77 -6.19 2.43
CA ALA A 47 -15.86 -5.30 2.84
C ALA A 47 -17.13 -5.53 2.02
N HIS A 48 -18.27 -5.72 2.68
CA HIS A 48 -19.60 -5.81 2.05
C HIS A 48 -20.20 -4.44 1.69
N GLY A 49 -19.44 -3.36 1.85
CA GLY A 49 -19.88 -2.03 1.47
C GLY A 49 -18.84 -1.00 1.85
N ILE A 50 -19.09 0.26 1.47
CA ILE A 50 -18.22 1.38 1.86
C ILE A 50 -18.14 1.55 3.38
N GLN A 51 -19.19 1.13 4.10
CA GLN A 51 -19.30 1.22 5.55
C GLN A 51 -18.32 0.25 6.26
N GLU A 52 -18.03 -0.90 5.65
CA GLU A 52 -17.05 -1.86 6.17
C GLU A 52 -15.63 -1.61 5.64
N LEU A 53 -15.48 -0.79 4.58
CA LEU A 53 -14.21 -0.61 3.89
C LEU A 53 -13.24 0.21 4.74
N ARG A 54 -12.10 -0.40 5.08
CA ARG A 54 -11.05 0.23 5.89
C ARG A 54 -9.98 0.86 5.01
N PRO A 55 -9.42 2.03 5.41
CA PRO A 55 -8.34 2.67 4.68
C PRO A 55 -7.08 1.78 4.68
N VAL A 56 -6.36 1.79 3.56
CA VAL A 56 -5.07 1.09 3.45
C VAL A 56 -3.95 2.03 3.82
N ILE A 57 -3.36 1.81 4.99
CA ILE A 57 -2.13 2.48 5.39
C ILE A 57 -0.97 1.74 4.75
N ARG A 58 -0.21 2.43 3.90
CA ARG A 58 0.92 1.84 3.18
C ARG A 58 2.23 2.40 3.71
N HIS A 59 3.29 1.62 3.59
CA HIS A 59 4.63 2.08 3.90
C HIS A 59 4.98 3.34 3.07
N PRO A 60 5.72 4.32 3.61
CA PRO A 60 6.11 5.54 2.89
C PRO A 60 6.83 5.30 1.55
N ARG A 61 7.47 4.13 1.40
CA ARG A 61 8.13 3.69 0.15
C ARG A 61 7.20 2.99 -0.85
N TYR A 62 5.89 3.00 -0.62
CA TYR A 62 4.93 2.43 -1.58
C TYR A 62 4.92 3.23 -2.88
N LYS A 63 5.13 2.55 -3.99
CA LYS A 63 5.18 3.16 -5.33
C LYS A 63 6.13 4.35 -5.43
N THR A 64 7.25 4.32 -4.71
CA THR A 64 8.33 5.30 -4.89
C THR A 64 9.29 4.87 -6.00
N GLU A 65 9.56 3.57 -6.11
CA GLU A 65 10.48 2.99 -7.09
C GLU A 65 9.73 2.39 -8.29
N LEU A 66 10.41 2.32 -9.45
CA LEU A 66 9.87 1.77 -10.68
C LEU A 66 9.80 0.24 -10.65
N CYS A 67 8.75 -0.32 -11.26
CA CYS A 67 8.67 -1.76 -11.43
C CYS A 67 9.64 -2.21 -12.52
N LYS A 68 10.63 -3.02 -12.14
CA LYS A 68 11.65 -3.56 -13.06
C LYS A 68 11.05 -4.27 -14.27
N MET A 69 9.96 -5.01 -14.08
CA MET A 69 9.28 -5.72 -15.19
C MET A 69 8.72 -4.74 -16.21
N VAL A 70 8.02 -3.70 -15.73
CA VAL A 70 7.44 -2.67 -16.62
C VAL A 70 8.54 -1.86 -17.30
N VAL A 71 9.64 -1.56 -16.59
CA VAL A 71 10.82 -0.91 -17.17
C VAL A 71 11.45 -1.78 -18.26
N ALA A 72 11.54 -3.10 -18.06
CA ALA A 72 12.02 -4.05 -19.07
C ALA A 72 11.05 -4.24 -20.25
N GLY A 73 9.91 -3.54 -20.28
CA GLY A 73 8.89 -3.70 -21.32
C GLY A 73 8.02 -4.94 -21.16
N GLU A 74 8.09 -5.62 -20.00
CA GLU A 74 7.30 -6.81 -19.71
C GLU A 74 6.02 -6.50 -18.93
N THR A 75 5.04 -7.39 -19.04
CA THR A 75 3.81 -7.30 -18.23
C THR A 75 4.08 -7.76 -16.80
N CYS A 76 3.82 -6.90 -15.82
CA CYS A 76 4.00 -7.24 -14.41
C CYS A 76 2.91 -8.20 -13.91
N ARG A 77 3.31 -9.40 -13.47
CA ARG A 77 2.41 -10.45 -12.94
C ARG A 77 1.60 -10.02 -11.71
N TYR A 78 2.08 -9.02 -10.97
CA TYR A 78 1.39 -8.48 -9.80
C TYR A 78 0.30 -7.45 -10.17
N GLY A 79 0.28 -6.98 -11.41
CA GLY A 79 -0.73 -6.03 -11.90
C GLY A 79 -0.89 -4.80 -10.99
N HIS A 80 -2.13 -4.42 -10.70
CA HIS A 80 -2.45 -3.27 -9.84
C HIS A 80 -2.04 -3.46 -8.37
N ARG A 81 -1.76 -4.71 -7.93
CA ARG A 81 -1.28 -5.04 -6.58
C ARG A 81 0.23 -4.85 -6.43
N CYS A 82 0.94 -4.52 -7.52
CA CYS A 82 2.37 -4.24 -7.46
C CYS A 82 2.66 -3.05 -6.53
N HIS A 83 3.66 -3.20 -5.66
CA HIS A 83 4.12 -2.16 -4.75
C HIS A 83 5.04 -1.13 -5.42
N PHE A 84 5.40 -1.35 -6.69
CA PHE A 84 6.24 -0.46 -7.50
C PHE A 84 5.42 0.28 -8.55
N ARG A 85 5.95 1.38 -9.08
CA ARG A 85 5.29 2.20 -10.12
C ARG A 85 5.25 1.46 -11.46
N HIS A 86 4.07 1.46 -12.08
CA HIS A 86 3.86 1.06 -13.48
C HIS A 86 3.68 2.26 -14.42
N ALA A 87 3.56 3.47 -13.86
CA ALA A 87 3.53 4.71 -14.62
C ALA A 87 4.96 5.22 -14.80
N LEU A 88 5.50 5.02 -16.01
CA LEU A 88 6.77 5.56 -16.46
C LEU A 88 6.52 6.90 -17.15
N THR A 89 7.35 7.89 -16.83
CA THR A 89 7.50 9.12 -17.62
C THR A 89 8.11 8.81 -18.99
N GLU A 90 7.94 9.72 -19.95
CA GLU A 90 8.56 9.57 -21.29
C GLU A 90 10.08 9.39 -21.19
N GLU A 91 10.74 10.16 -20.32
CA GLU A 91 12.18 10.08 -20.05
C GLU A 91 12.60 8.69 -19.53
N GLU A 92 11.87 8.15 -18.54
CA GLU A 92 12.13 6.82 -17.98
C GLU A 92 11.93 5.73 -19.06
N ARG A 93 10.93 5.86 -19.95
CA ARG A 93 10.72 4.93 -21.08
C ARG A 93 11.85 4.96 -22.10
N LEU A 94 12.32 6.16 -22.46
CA LEU A 94 13.44 6.36 -23.38
C LEU A 94 14.74 5.80 -22.79
N SER A 95 14.95 5.96 -21.48
CA SER A 95 16.13 5.42 -20.80
C SER A 95 16.13 3.88 -20.75
N ALA A 96 14.96 3.25 -20.66
CA ALA A 96 14.82 1.80 -20.52
C ALA A 96 14.98 1.02 -21.84
N THR A 97 14.78 1.69 -22.98
CA THR A 97 14.85 1.10 -24.33
C THR A 97 16.21 1.25 -25.00
N ARG A 98 17.16 1.96 -24.37
CA ARG A 98 18.55 2.03 -24.86
C ARG A 98 19.28 0.73 -24.54
N PRO A 99 19.78 -0.03 -25.54
CA PRO A 99 20.69 -1.12 -25.26
C PRO A 99 21.96 -0.55 -24.62
N GLN A 100 22.37 -1.14 -23.50
CA GLN A 100 23.67 -0.92 -22.87
C GLN A 100 24.77 -1.63 -23.66
#